data_AF-A0A932L5J9-F1
#
_entry.id   AF-A0A932L5J9-F1
#
_cell.length_a   1.000
_cell.length_b   1.000
_cell.length_c   1.000
_cell.angle_alpha   90.00
_cell.angle_beta   90.00
_cell.angle_gamma   90.00
#
_symmetry.space_group_name_H-M   'P 1'
#
loop_
_entity.id
_entity.type
_entity.pdbx_description
1 polymer ?
#
loop_
_entity_poly.entity_id
_entity_poly.type
_entity_poly.pdbx_seq_one_letter_code
_entity_poly.pdbx_strand_id
1 'polypeptide(L)'
;FAHQMEIYAGFKNQSHTITAEVEVPAARGSGVILAQAGRFGGWSLYLKEGKPIYCYNYLGLERYSVTAAQAVPAGKATIRFDFAYDGGGRGKGGAAAISVNGMKVADGRIERTQPNIFSADETADVGVDEATPVTEDYKEGDNRFIGTIQKVTVELKQ
;
A
#
# COMPACT_ATOMS: atom_id res chain seq x y z
N PHE A 1 17.54 -10.04 1.76
CA PHE A 1 16.72 -11.07 1.09
C PHE A 1 15.36 -10.46 0.78
N ALA A 2 15.19 -9.92 -0.42
CA ALA A 2 13.88 -9.51 -0.93
C ALA A 2 13.38 -10.68 -1.80
N HIS A 3 12.28 -11.31 -1.41
CA HIS A 3 11.54 -12.18 -2.31
C HIS A 3 10.57 -11.28 -3.07
N GLN A 4 10.81 -11.11 -4.37
CA GLN A 4 9.76 -10.67 -5.29
C GLN A 4 8.64 -11.71 -5.23
N MET A 5 7.49 -11.33 -4.67
CA MET A 5 6.27 -12.13 -4.74
C MET A 5 5.48 -11.63 -5.95
N GLU A 6 5.27 -12.48 -6.95
CA GLU A 6 4.46 -12.16 -8.14
C GLU A 6 2.99 -11.97 -7.73
N ILE A 7 2.62 -10.74 -7.41
CA ILE A 7 1.26 -10.32 -7.05
C ILE A 7 0.52 -9.87 -8.34
N TYR A 8 0.46 -10.72 -9.37
CA TYR A 8 0.22 -10.19 -10.73
C TYR A 8 -1.26 -9.98 -11.16
N ALA A 9 -2.23 -10.77 -10.69
CA ALA A 9 -3.57 -10.74 -11.32
C ALA A 9 -4.76 -10.44 -10.39
N GLY A 10 -4.71 -10.85 -9.13
CA GLY A 10 -5.93 -10.99 -8.34
C GLY A 10 -6.47 -9.74 -7.64
N PHE A 11 -5.68 -8.67 -7.51
CA PHE A 11 -6.13 -7.43 -6.84
C PHE A 11 -7.19 -6.67 -7.64
N LYS A 12 -7.19 -6.87 -8.96
CA LYS A 12 -7.99 -6.07 -9.86
C LYS A 12 -9.45 -6.45 -9.72
N ASN A 13 -10.30 -5.44 -9.51
CA ASN A 13 -11.75 -5.59 -9.45
C ASN A 13 -12.25 -6.50 -8.29
N GLN A 14 -11.48 -6.59 -7.19
CA GLN A 14 -11.82 -7.42 -6.05
C GLN A 14 -11.45 -6.75 -4.73
N SER A 15 -12.16 -7.16 -3.67
CA SER A 15 -11.81 -6.81 -2.31
C SER A 15 -10.51 -7.51 -1.93
N HIS A 16 -9.64 -6.83 -1.19
CA HIS A 16 -8.38 -7.41 -0.74
C HIS A 16 -7.92 -6.81 0.58
N THR A 17 -6.97 -7.50 1.20
CA THR A 17 -6.31 -7.06 2.42
C THR A 17 -4.80 -7.17 2.24
N ILE A 18 -4.07 -6.18 2.76
CA ILE A 18 -2.62 -6.22 2.93
C ILE A 18 -2.34 -6.15 4.43
N THR A 19 -1.64 -7.13 4.97
CA THR A 19 -1.24 -7.17 6.38
C THR A 19 0.28 -7.22 6.48
N ALA A 20 0.88 -6.17 7.05
CA ALA A 20 2.31 -6.06 7.28
C ALA A 20 2.62 -6.16 8.78
N GLU A 21 3.47 -7.12 9.12
CA GLU A 21 4.06 -7.27 10.45
C GLU A 21 5.44 -6.60 10.43
N VAL A 22 5.60 -5.53 11.21
CA VAL A 22 6.79 -4.69 11.18
C VAL A 22 7.34 -4.45 12.59
N GLU A 23 8.60 -4.06 12.65
CA GLU A 23 9.24 -3.50 13.83
C GLU A 23 9.67 -2.06 13.53
N VAL A 24 9.04 -1.11 14.22
CA VAL A 24 9.21 0.33 14.03
C VAL A 24 10.28 0.84 15.01
N PRO A 25 11.31 1.56 14.55
CA PRO A 25 12.34 2.09 15.44
C PRO A 25 11.81 3.20 16.36
N ALA A 26 12.52 3.47 17.46
CA ALA A 26 12.16 4.52 18.43
C ALA A 26 12.08 5.92 17.78
N ALA A 27 12.91 6.18 16.76
CA ALA A 27 12.90 7.42 15.99
C ALA A 27 11.71 7.55 15.02
N ARG A 28 10.75 6.61 15.05
CA ARG A 28 9.67 6.40 14.09
C ARG A 28 10.18 5.92 12.73
N GLY A 29 9.45 4.99 12.11
CA GLY A 29 9.78 4.45 10.79
C GLY A 29 9.24 5.33 9.66
N SER A 30 9.94 5.39 8.54
CA SER A 30 9.43 5.96 7.27
C SER A 30 9.88 5.07 6.11
N GLY A 31 9.19 5.15 4.98
CA GLY A 31 9.50 4.40 3.77
C GLY A 31 8.47 3.33 3.42
N VAL A 32 8.70 2.67 2.29
CA VAL A 32 7.77 1.77 1.61
C VAL A 32 7.69 0.43 2.32
N ILE A 33 6.48 -0.01 2.66
CA ILE A 33 6.25 -1.36 3.18
C ILE A 33 6.01 -2.33 2.02
N LEU A 34 5.08 -1.97 1.13
CA LEU A 34 4.77 -2.73 -0.07
C LEU A 34 4.33 -1.76 -1.16
N ALA A 35 4.92 -1.85 -2.34
CA ALA A 35 4.49 -1.12 -3.53
C ALA A 35 4.20 -2.09 -4.68
N GLN A 36 3.28 -1.72 -5.56
CA GLN A 36 3.06 -2.41 -6.83
C GLN A 36 2.95 -1.39 -7.96
N ALA A 37 3.65 -1.67 -9.07
CA ALA A 37 3.76 -0.83 -10.26
C ALA A 37 4.39 0.54 -9.94
N GLY A 38 3.88 1.67 -10.48
CA GLY A 38 4.59 2.93 -10.33
C GLY A 38 3.87 4.20 -10.80
N ARG A 39 4.63 5.17 -11.31
CA ARG A 39 4.15 6.50 -11.72
C ARG A 39 3.01 6.48 -12.74
N PHE A 40 2.96 5.44 -13.59
CA PHE A 40 1.94 5.30 -14.64
C PHE A 40 0.67 4.56 -14.19
N GLY A 41 0.59 4.18 -12.92
CA GLY A 41 -0.49 3.39 -12.38
C GLY A 41 0.06 2.43 -11.35
N GLY A 42 -0.59 2.31 -10.19
CA GLY A 42 -0.10 1.44 -9.12
C GLY A 42 -0.63 1.83 -7.75
N TRP A 43 -0.07 1.22 -6.73
CA TRP A 43 -0.42 1.53 -5.34
C TRP A 43 0.76 1.26 -4.40
N SER A 44 0.74 1.90 -3.24
CA SER A 44 1.79 1.75 -2.23
C SER A 44 1.23 1.89 -0.83
N LEU A 45 1.60 0.96 0.05
CA LEU A 45 1.45 1.04 1.50
C LEU A 45 2.81 1.41 2.11
N TYR A 46 2.87 2.51 2.86
CA TYR A 46 4.14 3.05 3.36
C TYR A 46 3.94 3.86 4.64
N LEU A 47 5.05 4.21 5.31
CA LEU A 47 5.06 5.17 6.41
C LEU A 47 5.67 6.51 5.98
N LYS A 48 5.04 7.62 6.38
CA LYS A 48 5.60 8.97 6.29
C LYS A 48 5.60 9.59 7.67
N GLU A 49 6.78 9.90 8.21
CA GLU A 49 6.93 10.43 9.58
C GLU A 49 6.29 9.50 10.64
N GLY A 50 6.36 8.18 10.41
CA GLY A 50 5.72 7.16 11.25
C GLY A 50 4.23 6.94 10.99
N LYS A 51 3.57 7.76 10.17
CA LYS A 51 2.13 7.64 9.90
C LYS A 51 1.89 6.70 8.72
N PRO A 52 1.02 5.68 8.87
CA PRO A 52 0.70 4.79 7.77
C PRO A 52 -0.18 5.48 6.74
N ILE A 53 0.19 5.27 5.47
CA ILE A 53 -0.51 5.82 4.30
C ILE A 53 -0.64 4.70 3.26
N TYR A 54 -1.82 4.62 2.66
CA TYR A 54 -2.03 3.89 1.41
C TYR A 54 -2.33 4.89 0.31
N CYS A 55 -1.59 4.82 -0.80
CA CYS A 55 -1.85 5.62 -1.99
C CYS A 55 -2.21 4.71 -3.17
N TYR A 56 -3.26 5.07 -3.91
CA TYR A 56 -3.62 4.47 -5.18
C TYR A 56 -3.45 5.51 -6.29
N ASN A 57 -2.55 5.25 -7.23
CA ASN A 57 -2.33 6.07 -8.41
C ASN A 57 -3.14 5.52 -9.58
N TYR A 58 -4.23 6.21 -9.94
CA TYR A 58 -5.03 5.90 -11.11
C TYR A 58 -4.41 6.55 -12.35
N LEU A 59 -3.52 5.80 -13.02
CA LEU A 59 -2.93 6.16 -14.32
C LEU A 59 -2.20 7.51 -14.37
N GLY A 60 -1.76 8.04 -13.23
CA GLY A 60 -1.22 9.41 -13.12
C GLY A 60 -2.27 10.51 -13.29
N LEU A 61 -3.54 10.16 -13.50
CA LEU A 61 -4.65 11.10 -13.68
C LEU A 61 -5.21 11.56 -12.33
N GLU A 62 -5.38 10.61 -11.41
CA GLU A 62 -5.93 10.85 -10.08
C GLU A 62 -5.15 10.01 -9.06
N ARG A 63 -4.99 10.54 -7.83
CA ARG A 63 -4.42 9.80 -6.72
C ARG A 63 -5.37 9.83 -5.53
N TYR A 64 -5.62 8.66 -4.95
CA TYR A 64 -6.44 8.50 -3.76
C TYR A 64 -5.53 8.08 -2.60
N SER A 65 -5.61 8.80 -1.47
CA SER A 65 -4.79 8.51 -0.30
C SER A 65 -5.66 8.26 0.93
N VAL A 66 -5.35 7.19 1.66
CA VAL A 66 -5.88 6.92 3.00
C VAL A 66 -4.75 7.14 3.99
N THR A 67 -4.86 8.19 4.81
CA THR A 67 -3.76 8.68 5.65
C THR A 67 -4.18 8.67 7.11
N ALA A 68 -3.42 7.96 7.95
CA ALA A 68 -3.64 8.03 9.39
C ALA A 68 -3.11 9.35 9.99
N ALA A 69 -3.84 9.88 10.97
CA ALA A 69 -3.43 11.09 11.68
C ALA A 69 -2.25 10.85 12.64
N GLN A 70 -2.17 9.63 13.18
CA GLN A 70 -1.22 9.25 14.23
C GLN A 70 -0.14 8.32 13.70
N ALA A 71 1.06 8.44 14.28
CA ALA A 71 2.16 7.54 13.97
C ALA A 71 1.96 6.16 14.60
N VAL A 72 2.50 5.13 13.95
CA VAL A 72 2.61 3.78 14.52
C VAL A 72 3.51 3.83 15.76
N PRO A 73 3.13 3.18 16.87
CA PRO A 73 3.99 3.06 18.05
C PRO A 73 5.34 2.39 17.70
N ALA A 74 6.38 2.75 18.44
CA ALA A 74 7.66 2.06 18.33
C ALA A 74 7.55 0.59 18.80
N GLY A 75 8.39 -0.28 18.24
CA GLY A 75 8.39 -1.72 18.49
C GLY A 75 7.56 -2.49 17.47
N LYS A 76 7.11 -3.69 17.86
CA LYS A 76 6.31 -4.57 16.99
C LYS A 76 4.93 -3.98 16.73
N ALA A 77 4.53 -3.95 15.47
CA ALA A 77 3.22 -3.50 15.06
C ALA A 77 2.69 -4.32 13.88
N THR A 78 1.37 -4.45 13.81
CA THR A 78 0.66 -4.98 12.64
C THR A 78 -0.09 -3.83 11.98
N ILE A 79 0.30 -3.51 10.75
CA ILE A 79 -0.38 -2.52 9.90
C ILE A 79 -1.21 -3.29 8.88
N ARG A 80 -2.51 -3.02 8.85
CA ARG A 80 -3.46 -3.69 7.95
C ARG A 80 -4.17 -2.66 7.09
N PHE A 81 -4.17 -2.87 5.79
CA PHE A 81 -5.00 -2.15 4.83
C PHE A 81 -6.10 -3.07 4.33
N ASP A 82 -7.35 -2.60 4.36
CA ASP A 82 -8.50 -3.28 3.79
C ASP A 82 -9.10 -2.43 2.67
N PHE A 83 -9.32 -3.06 1.52
CA PHE A 83 -10.09 -2.50 0.42
C PHE A 83 -11.34 -3.34 0.18
N ALA A 84 -12.51 -2.72 0.36
CA ALA A 84 -13.81 -3.30 0.09
C ALA A 84 -14.29 -2.78 -1.27
N TYR A 85 -14.05 -3.57 -2.32
CA TYR A 85 -14.45 -3.23 -3.68
C TYR A 85 -15.96 -3.17 -3.81
N ASP A 86 -16.47 -2.15 -4.51
CA ASP A 86 -17.92 -1.91 -4.64
C ASP A 86 -18.63 -3.02 -5.43
N GLY A 87 -17.90 -3.84 -6.20
CA GLY A 87 -18.48 -4.86 -7.08
C GLY A 87 -19.19 -4.27 -8.30
N GLY A 88 -20.02 -5.04 -8.98
CA GLY A 88 -20.88 -4.52 -10.07
C GLY A 88 -20.15 -4.14 -11.36
N GLY A 89 -18.98 -4.70 -11.62
CA GLY A 89 -18.25 -4.53 -12.88
C GLY A 89 -16.76 -4.32 -12.70
N ARG A 90 -16.07 -3.91 -13.77
CA ARG A 90 -14.62 -3.62 -13.77
C ARG A 90 -14.34 -2.14 -13.49
N GLY A 91 -13.21 -1.86 -12.87
CA GLY A 91 -12.68 -0.52 -12.61
C GLY A 91 -13.45 0.29 -11.58
N LYS A 92 -14.29 -0.35 -10.76
CA LYS A 92 -15.05 0.33 -9.71
C LYS A 92 -14.17 0.76 -8.55
N GLY A 93 -14.73 1.62 -7.72
CA GLY A 93 -14.11 2.07 -6.50
C GLY A 93 -14.31 1.08 -5.36
N GLY A 94 -14.06 1.57 -4.15
CA GLY A 94 -14.31 0.84 -2.92
C GLY A 94 -13.98 1.66 -1.69
N ALA A 95 -14.54 1.23 -0.56
CA ALA A 95 -14.16 1.76 0.75
C ALA A 95 -12.78 1.22 1.14
N ALA A 96 -11.95 2.06 1.72
CA ALA A 96 -10.59 1.74 2.10
C ALA A 96 -10.34 2.12 3.57
N ALA A 97 -9.61 1.29 4.31
CA ALA A 97 -9.30 1.54 5.72
C ALA A 97 -7.91 1.05 6.09
N ILE A 98 -7.28 1.74 7.04
CA ILE A 98 -6.03 1.32 7.67
C ILE A 98 -6.30 1.05 9.14
N SER A 99 -5.80 -0.07 9.63
CA SER A 99 -5.77 -0.43 11.04
C SER A 99 -4.34 -0.67 11.52
N VAL A 100 -4.06 -0.28 12.76
CA VAL A 100 -2.79 -0.55 13.45
C VAL A 100 -3.10 -1.33 14.72
N ASN A 101 -2.49 -2.51 14.88
CA ASN A 101 -2.73 -3.42 16.01
C ASN A 101 -4.23 -3.71 16.24
N GLY A 102 -4.98 -3.87 15.16
CA GLY A 102 -6.42 -4.14 15.20
C GLY A 102 -7.32 -2.93 15.41
N MET A 103 -6.76 -1.73 15.65
CA MET A 103 -7.55 -0.49 15.78
C MET A 103 -7.57 0.26 14.46
N LYS A 104 -8.75 0.62 13.95
CA LYS A 104 -8.88 1.45 12.75
C LYS A 104 -8.35 2.86 13.03
N VAL A 105 -7.40 3.32 12.23
CA VAL A 105 -6.71 4.63 12.39
C VAL A 105 -6.93 5.58 11.21
N ALA A 106 -7.43 5.07 10.09
CA ALA A 106 -7.79 5.86 8.91
C ALA A 106 -8.85 5.14 8.10
N ASP A 107 -9.69 5.92 7.39
CA ASP A 107 -10.53 5.43 6.32
C ASP A 107 -10.68 6.47 5.21
N GLY A 108 -11.15 6.02 4.05
CA GLY A 108 -11.34 6.84 2.87
C GLY A 108 -11.97 6.03 1.74
N ARG A 109 -11.96 6.62 0.54
CA ARG A 109 -12.54 6.02 -0.65
C ARG A 109 -11.58 6.12 -1.83
N ILE A 110 -11.50 5.03 -2.58
CA ILE A 110 -10.89 5.00 -3.91
C ILE A 110 -12.07 5.04 -4.88
N GLU A 111 -12.19 6.09 -5.70
CA GLU A 111 -13.40 6.27 -6.52
C GLU A 111 -13.43 5.36 -7.74
N ARG A 112 -12.25 4.98 -8.25
CA ARG A 112 -12.12 4.05 -9.38
C ARG A 112 -10.77 3.34 -9.36
N THR A 113 -10.74 2.18 -9.99
CA THR A 113 -9.55 1.36 -10.13
C THR A 113 -9.25 1.08 -11.59
N GLN A 114 -8.01 0.67 -11.88
CA GLN A 114 -7.59 0.25 -13.20
C GLN A 114 -8.21 -1.13 -13.52
N PRO A 115 -9.02 -1.26 -14.59
CA PRO A 115 -9.78 -2.48 -14.83
C PRO A 115 -8.95 -3.64 -15.40
N ASN A 116 -7.75 -3.36 -15.93
CA ASN A 116 -6.97 -4.28 -16.77
C ASN A 116 -5.51 -4.41 -16.33
N ILE A 117 -4.70 -3.38 -16.58
CA ILE A 117 -3.24 -3.40 -16.41
C ILE A 117 -2.85 -2.15 -15.62
N PHE A 118 -1.99 -2.30 -14.60
CA PHE A 118 -1.42 -1.16 -13.87
C PHE A 118 -0.28 -0.48 -14.65
N SER A 119 0.58 -1.27 -15.29
CA SER A 119 1.74 -0.82 -16.06
C SER A 119 2.25 -1.94 -16.99
N ALA A 120 3.16 -1.61 -17.92
CA ALA A 120 3.84 -2.61 -18.75
C ALA A 120 4.76 -3.55 -17.95
N ASP A 121 5.13 -3.14 -16.72
CA ASP A 121 5.93 -3.89 -15.76
C ASP A 121 5.18 -3.88 -14.41
N GLU A 122 4.46 -4.96 -14.10
CA GLU A 122 3.55 -5.10 -12.94
C GLU A 122 4.29 -5.75 -11.74
N THR A 123 5.47 -5.26 -11.36
CA THR A 123 6.21 -5.80 -10.21
C THR A 123 5.64 -5.34 -8.88
N ALA A 124 5.92 -6.11 -7.82
CA ALA A 124 5.64 -5.74 -6.45
C ALA A 124 6.90 -5.85 -5.60
N ASP A 125 7.20 -4.78 -4.86
CA ASP A 125 8.43 -4.64 -4.08
C ASP A 125 8.10 -4.49 -2.59
N VAL A 126 8.86 -5.19 -1.74
CA VAL A 126 8.71 -5.16 -0.27
C VAL A 126 9.88 -4.39 0.35
N GLY A 127 9.56 -3.40 1.18
CA GLY A 127 10.56 -2.64 1.95
C GLY A 127 11.28 -1.52 1.19
N VAL A 128 11.05 -1.39 -0.11
CA VAL A 128 11.58 -0.36 -1.01
C VAL A 128 10.69 -0.36 -2.26
N ASP A 129 10.51 0.78 -2.91
CA ASP A 129 9.91 0.89 -4.24
C ASP A 129 11.07 1.08 -5.22
N GLU A 130 11.41 0.03 -5.97
CA GLU A 130 12.56 0.03 -6.91
C GLU A 130 12.18 0.59 -8.29
N ALA A 131 10.87 0.79 -8.52
CA ALA A 131 10.34 1.40 -9.72
C ALA A 131 10.26 2.94 -9.58
N THR A 132 9.63 3.58 -10.57
CA THR A 132 9.24 4.99 -10.45
C THR A 132 8.14 5.14 -9.38
N PRO A 133 8.26 6.06 -8.41
CA PRO A 133 7.33 6.18 -7.29
C PRO A 133 5.85 6.31 -7.69
N VAL A 134 5.00 5.55 -7.01
CA VAL A 134 3.53 5.66 -7.12
C VAL A 134 3.02 7.04 -6.67
N THR A 135 3.68 7.64 -5.68
CA THR A 135 3.33 8.93 -5.07
C THR A 135 4.54 9.86 -5.01
N GLU A 136 4.28 11.15 -4.80
CA GLU A 136 5.29 12.19 -4.57
C GLU A 136 5.73 12.27 -3.09
N ASP A 137 5.13 11.47 -2.21
CA ASP A 137 5.42 11.45 -0.77
C ASP A 137 6.81 10.89 -0.41
N TYR A 138 7.42 10.13 -1.33
CA TYR A 138 8.78 9.60 -1.22
C TYR A 138 9.49 9.67 -2.57
N LYS A 139 10.82 9.66 -2.55
CA LYS A 139 11.64 9.80 -3.78
C LYS A 139 12.09 8.44 -4.29
N GLU A 140 12.31 8.36 -5.60
CA GLU A 140 12.98 7.22 -6.22
C GLU A 140 14.38 7.03 -5.62
N GLY A 141 14.74 5.81 -5.25
CA GLY A 141 16.01 5.49 -4.61
C GLY A 141 16.17 5.95 -3.15
N ASP A 142 15.22 6.74 -2.61
CA ASP A 142 15.22 7.25 -1.23
C ASP A 142 13.84 7.02 -0.58
N ASN A 143 13.46 5.74 -0.51
CA ASN A 143 12.15 5.30 -0.01
C ASN A 143 12.21 3.99 0.78
N ARG A 144 13.41 3.47 1.06
CA ARG A 144 13.59 2.23 1.83
C ARG A 144 12.96 2.37 3.22
N PHE A 145 12.25 1.35 3.65
CA PHE A 145 11.69 1.29 5.00
C PHE A 145 12.77 1.35 6.08
N ILE A 146 12.65 2.32 6.97
CA ILE A 146 13.48 2.48 8.16
C ILE A 146 12.81 1.70 9.30
N GLY A 147 13.18 0.43 9.42
CA GLY A 147 12.64 -0.54 10.37
C GLY A 147 12.91 -1.96 9.89
N THR A 148 12.18 -2.94 10.41
CA THR A 148 12.20 -4.31 9.89
C THR A 148 10.81 -4.73 9.46
N ILE A 149 10.69 -5.38 8.30
CA ILE A 149 9.46 -6.03 7.86
C ILE A 149 9.64 -7.52 8.10
N GLN A 150 8.85 -8.09 8.99
CA GLN A 150 8.90 -9.52 9.33
C GLN A 150 8.12 -10.34 8.31
N LYS A 151 6.95 -9.83 7.92
CA LYS A 151 6.06 -10.51 6.97
C LYS A 151 5.12 -9.50 6.32
N VAL A 152 4.83 -9.73 5.05
CA VAL A 152 3.69 -9.10 4.37
C VAL A 152 2.81 -10.20 3.83
N THR A 153 1.54 -10.16 4.19
CA THR A 153 0.51 -11.09 3.72
C THR A 153 -0.50 -10.32 2.90
N VAL A 154 -0.88 -10.90 1.78
CA VAL A 154 -1.84 -10.35 0.85
C VAL A 154 -2.93 -11.38 0.65
N GLU A 155 -4.17 -10.96 0.85
CA GLU A 155 -5.33 -11.83 0.78
C GLU A 155 -6.38 -11.22 -0.15
N LEU A 156 -6.86 -12.02 -1.10
CA LEU A 156 -7.98 -11.68 -1.95
C LEU A 156 -9.25 -12.19 -1.28
N LYS A 157 -10.25 -11.32 -1.17
CA LYS A 157 -11.57 -11.70 -0.64
C LYS A 157 -12.46 -12.03 -1.83
N GLN A 158 -12.90 -13.30 -1.87
CA GLN A 158 -13.88 -13.80 -2.85
C GLN A 158 -15.24 -13.13 -2.62
#